data_AF-A0A494X2K2-F1
#
_entry.id   AF-A0A494X2K2-F1
#
_cell.length_a   1.000
_cell.length_b   1.000
_cell.length_c   1.000
_cell.angle_alpha   90.00
_cell.angle_beta   90.00
_cell.angle_gamma   90.00
#
_symmetry.space_group_name_H-M   'P 1'
#
loop_
_entity.id
_entity.type
_entity.pdbx_description
1 polymer ?
#
loop_
_entity_poly.entity_id
_entity_poly.type
_entity_poly.pdbx_seq_one_letter_code
_entity_poly.pdbx_strand_id
1 'polypeptide(L)'
;MSNPSVAPQRAALHRRVAACGAALAVALLISACAMPTHPDSEAPPSDPFNPAATQLLDDTSWVLASWQDANGQARTVPAADAQGALTLALSTATGERRASGYAGCNRFGGAYQLKSGKLSMGPLMATRMACTGTRNELERAYLDALAHIGKVGVQMREPQQLDIVTSDGATLHFARATQ
;
A
#
# COMPACT_ATOMS: atom_id res chain seq x y z
N MET A 1 16.08 31.00 94.34
CA MET A 1 15.13 32.04 94.76
C MET A 1 13.74 31.53 94.51
N SER A 2 12.95 31.46 95.58
CA SER A 2 11.59 30.94 95.66
C SER A 2 10.60 31.77 94.84
N ASN A 3 9.62 31.13 94.20
CA ASN A 3 8.22 31.42 94.52
C ASN A 3 7.24 30.34 94.02
N PRO A 4 6.19 30.00 94.78
CA PRO A 4 5.25 28.92 94.48
C PRO A 4 3.89 29.41 93.96
N SER A 5 3.12 28.43 93.45
CA SER A 5 1.65 28.29 93.45
C SER A 5 0.75 29.42 92.91
N VAL A 6 -0.20 29.02 92.05
CA VAL A 6 -1.67 28.98 92.32
C VAL A 6 -2.39 28.40 91.08
N ALA A 7 -3.27 27.42 91.31
CA ALA A 7 -4.28 26.88 90.38
C ALA A 7 -5.67 27.43 90.79
N PRO A 8 -6.85 26.91 90.36
CA PRO A 8 -7.37 26.42 89.07
C PRO A 8 -8.72 27.14 88.70
N GLN A 9 -9.44 26.69 87.66
CA GLN A 9 -10.93 26.54 87.52
C GLN A 9 -11.34 26.67 86.02
N ARG A 10 -11.78 25.59 85.34
CA ARG A 10 -13.10 24.92 85.31
C ARG A 10 -14.21 25.67 84.56
N ALA A 11 -14.60 25.16 83.39
CA ALA A 11 -15.98 24.93 82.94
C ALA A 11 -15.93 24.04 81.68
N ALA A 12 -16.20 22.74 81.81
CA ALA A 12 -17.48 22.08 81.49
C ALA A 12 -17.83 22.13 79.98
N LEU A 13 -17.46 21.08 79.24
CA LEU A 13 -18.38 20.09 78.65
C LEU A 13 -19.51 20.72 77.82
N HIS A 14 -19.60 20.39 76.53
CA HIS A 14 -20.73 19.59 76.03
C HIS A 14 -20.42 19.00 74.65
N ARG A 15 -20.34 17.67 74.64
CA ARG A 15 -20.53 16.78 73.49
C ARG A 15 -21.72 17.23 72.64
N ARG A 16 -21.52 17.32 71.33
CA ARG A 16 -22.42 16.71 70.35
C ARG A 16 -21.60 16.01 69.27
N VAL A 17 -21.35 14.73 69.51
CA VAL A 17 -21.05 13.77 68.44
C VAL A 17 -22.34 13.63 67.65
N ALA A 18 -22.39 14.17 66.44
CA ALA A 18 -23.33 13.76 65.43
C ALA A 18 -22.51 13.01 64.37
N ALA A 19 -22.53 11.69 64.48
CA ALA A 19 -21.99 10.79 63.49
C ALA A 19 -22.97 10.71 62.30
N CYS A 20 -22.54 11.21 61.15
CA CYS A 20 -22.80 10.64 59.83
C CYS A 20 -21.43 10.74 59.14
N GLY A 21 -20.62 9.69 59.06
CA GLY A 21 -20.98 8.39 58.53
C GLY A 21 -20.92 8.45 57.01
N ALA A 22 -19.71 8.27 56.48
CA ALA A 22 -19.37 7.88 55.11
C ALA A 22 -19.70 8.86 53.95
N ALA A 23 -18.66 9.53 53.45
CA ALA A 23 -18.41 9.56 52.01
C ALA A 23 -16.89 9.54 51.81
N LEU A 24 -16.43 8.35 51.45
CA LEU A 24 -15.04 8.01 51.15
C LEU A 24 -14.47 8.95 50.09
N ALA A 25 -13.18 9.23 50.23
CA ALA A 25 -12.32 9.73 49.16
C ALA A 25 -12.52 8.93 47.87
N VAL A 26 -12.42 9.58 46.72
CA VAL A 26 -11.49 9.28 45.62
C VAL A 26 -11.56 10.51 44.71
N ALA A 27 -10.60 11.40 44.91
CA ALA A 27 -10.31 12.45 43.96
C ALA A 27 -9.38 11.87 42.88
N LEU A 28 -9.73 12.14 41.63
CA LEU A 28 -8.82 12.37 40.50
C LEU A 28 -7.78 11.27 40.17
N LEU A 29 -8.20 10.19 39.50
CA LEU A 29 -7.29 9.43 38.61
C LEU A 29 -8.07 8.80 37.45
N ILE A 30 -8.64 9.62 36.56
CA ILE A 30 -8.89 9.17 35.18
C ILE A 30 -7.66 9.59 34.38
N SER A 31 -6.57 8.85 34.54
CA SER A 31 -5.44 8.95 33.61
C SER A 31 -5.94 8.34 32.30
N ALA A 32 -6.46 9.21 31.43
CA ALA A 32 -6.78 8.83 30.07
C ALA A 32 -5.48 8.35 29.43
N CYS A 33 -5.41 7.05 29.11
CA CYS A 33 -4.38 6.55 28.21
C CYS A 33 -4.61 7.19 26.83
N ALA A 34 -4.09 8.40 26.62
CA ALA A 34 -3.89 8.93 25.29
C ALA A 34 -2.81 8.06 24.66
N MET A 35 -3.23 6.97 24.01
CA MET A 35 -2.35 6.22 23.13
C MET A 35 -1.84 7.23 22.10
N PRO A 36 -0.52 7.39 21.92
CA PRO A 36 -0.02 8.20 20.82
C PRO A 36 -0.57 7.57 19.55
N THR A 37 -1.57 8.22 18.94
CA THR A 37 -1.96 7.94 17.58
C THR A 37 -0.77 8.38 16.75
N HIS A 38 0.10 7.46 16.38
CA HIS A 38 0.99 7.70 15.26
C HIS A 38 0.11 7.60 14.02
N PRO A 39 -0.22 8.71 13.34
CA PRO A 39 -0.83 8.59 12.03
C PRO A 39 0.16 7.82 11.16
N ASP A 40 -0.22 6.66 10.65
CA ASP A 40 0.56 5.89 9.65
C ASP A 40 0.97 6.74 8.44
N SER A 41 0.34 7.92 8.30
CA SER A 41 0.64 8.94 7.30
C SER A 41 2.08 9.47 7.32
N GLU A 42 2.77 9.44 8.48
CA GLU A 42 4.11 10.04 8.67
C GLU A 42 5.27 9.08 8.35
N ALA A 43 4.98 7.80 8.07
CA ALA A 43 5.99 6.87 7.62
C ALA A 43 6.51 7.29 6.22
N PRO A 44 7.84 7.29 5.99
CA PRO A 44 8.41 7.49 4.66
C PRO A 44 7.77 6.53 3.64
N PRO A 45 7.58 6.95 2.38
CA PRO A 45 7.09 6.04 1.35
C PRO A 45 7.99 4.80 1.28
N SER A 46 7.38 3.62 1.30
CA SER A 46 8.10 2.36 1.15
C SER A 46 8.88 2.36 -0.16
N ASP A 47 10.13 1.87 -0.12
CA ASP A 47 10.93 1.67 -1.33
C ASP A 47 10.13 0.82 -2.33
N PRO A 48 9.77 1.37 -3.52
CA PRO A 48 8.98 0.64 -4.49
C PRO A 48 9.69 -0.63 -4.95
N PHE A 49 11.02 -0.71 -4.91
CA PHE A 49 11.77 -1.90 -5.32
C PHE A 49 12.01 -2.89 -4.17
N ASN A 50 11.29 -2.75 -3.05
CA ASN A 50 11.31 -3.73 -1.98
C ASN A 50 10.84 -5.11 -2.50
N PRO A 51 11.67 -6.17 -2.44
CA PRO A 51 11.31 -7.49 -2.96
C PRO A 51 10.10 -8.12 -2.24
N ALA A 52 9.77 -7.68 -1.03
CA ALA A 52 8.57 -8.14 -0.34
C ALA A 52 7.28 -7.62 -1.00
N ALA A 53 7.30 -6.40 -1.56
CA ALA A 53 6.14 -5.79 -2.20
C ALA A 53 5.70 -6.53 -3.47
N THR A 54 6.62 -7.21 -4.14
CA THR A 54 6.31 -8.04 -5.33
C THR A 54 5.31 -9.15 -5.04
N GLN A 55 5.28 -9.70 -3.81
CA GLN A 55 4.33 -10.74 -3.44
C GLN A 55 2.88 -10.24 -3.32
N LEU A 56 2.68 -8.92 -3.31
CA LEU A 56 1.36 -8.30 -3.23
C LEU A 56 0.68 -8.16 -4.61
N LEU A 57 1.35 -8.56 -5.69
CA LEU A 57 0.84 -8.42 -7.06
C LEU A 57 -0.26 -9.44 -7.42
N ASP A 58 -0.49 -10.46 -6.61
CA ASP A 58 -1.61 -11.38 -6.82
C ASP A 58 -2.95 -10.62 -6.74
N ASP A 59 -3.86 -10.94 -7.67
CA ASP A 59 -5.21 -10.35 -7.77
C ASP A 59 -5.22 -8.81 -7.91
N THR A 60 -4.30 -8.30 -8.71
CA THR A 60 -4.18 -6.87 -9.05
C THR A 60 -4.41 -6.61 -10.54
N SER A 61 -4.90 -5.41 -10.86
CA SER A 61 -5.14 -4.95 -12.23
C SER A 61 -4.52 -3.58 -12.45
N TRP A 62 -3.90 -3.40 -13.61
CA TRP A 62 -3.03 -2.30 -13.94
C TRP A 62 -3.29 -1.80 -15.36
N VAL A 63 -3.12 -0.48 -15.56
CA VAL A 63 -3.18 0.16 -16.87
C VAL A 63 -1.86 0.90 -17.11
N LEU A 64 -1.28 0.73 -18.30
CA LEU A 64 -0.04 1.37 -18.69
C LEU A 64 -0.28 2.88 -18.82
N ALA A 65 0.43 3.66 -18.02
CA ALA A 65 0.35 5.11 -18.01
C ALA A 65 1.44 5.76 -18.88
N SER A 66 2.66 5.20 -18.88
CA SER A 66 3.75 5.66 -19.74
C SER A 66 4.77 4.56 -19.99
N TRP A 67 5.54 4.74 -21.06
CA TRP A 67 6.58 3.79 -21.45
C TRP A 67 7.78 4.54 -22.03
N GLN A 68 8.96 4.27 -21.49
CA GLN A 68 10.26 4.70 -22.02
C GLN A 68 11.03 3.51 -22.56
N ASP A 69 11.66 3.65 -23.72
CA ASP A 69 12.55 2.62 -24.26
C ASP A 69 13.87 2.54 -23.47
N ALA A 70 14.76 1.61 -23.85
CA ALA A 70 16.06 1.43 -23.21
C ALA A 70 16.99 2.66 -23.28
N ASN A 71 16.74 3.58 -24.21
CA ASN A 71 17.49 4.83 -24.35
C ASN A 71 16.87 5.98 -23.55
N GLY A 72 15.76 5.73 -22.82
CA GLY A 72 15.00 6.74 -22.10
C GLY A 72 14.09 7.58 -23.00
N GLN A 73 13.89 7.21 -24.26
CA GLN A 73 12.97 7.92 -25.14
C GLN A 73 11.53 7.47 -24.87
N ALA A 74 10.63 8.43 -24.68
CA ALA A 74 9.21 8.15 -24.47
C ALA A 74 8.60 7.51 -25.73
N ARG A 75 8.02 6.32 -25.57
CA ARG A 75 7.22 5.66 -26.60
C ARG A 75 5.79 6.18 -26.53
N THR A 76 5.20 6.43 -27.70
CA THR A 76 3.78 6.75 -27.81
C THR A 76 2.92 5.55 -27.41
N VAL A 77 2.11 5.73 -26.37
CA VAL A 77 1.11 4.76 -25.91
C VAL A 77 -0.25 5.46 -25.79
N PRO A 78 -1.37 4.73 -25.95
CA PRO A 78 -2.69 5.27 -25.64
C PRO A 78 -2.74 5.77 -24.19
N ALA A 79 -3.49 6.85 -23.94
CA ALA A 79 -3.71 7.33 -22.58
C ALA A 79 -4.40 6.25 -21.73
N ALA A 80 -4.11 6.23 -20.42
CA ALA A 80 -4.61 5.20 -19.51
C ALA A 80 -6.14 5.17 -19.38
N ASP A 81 -6.82 6.28 -19.63
CA ASP A 81 -8.28 6.41 -19.62
C ASP A 81 -8.92 6.21 -21.01
N ALA A 82 -8.11 6.05 -22.06
CA ALA A 82 -8.61 5.89 -23.41
C ALA A 82 -9.06 4.46 -23.72
N GLN A 83 -10.02 4.32 -24.64
CA GLN A 83 -10.38 3.03 -25.20
C GLN A 83 -9.17 2.42 -25.93
N GLY A 84 -8.76 1.23 -25.48
CA GLY A 84 -7.60 0.53 -26.01
C GLY A 84 -6.29 0.78 -25.26
N ALA A 85 -6.35 1.38 -24.07
CA ALA A 85 -5.22 1.41 -23.14
C ALA A 85 -4.64 0.01 -22.91
N LEU A 86 -3.31 -0.06 -22.77
CA LEU A 86 -2.62 -1.32 -22.51
C LEU A 86 -2.84 -1.71 -21.06
N THR A 87 -3.20 -2.96 -20.82
CA THR A 87 -3.56 -3.45 -19.48
C THR A 87 -2.80 -4.70 -19.09
N LEU A 88 -2.69 -4.91 -17.78
CA LEU A 88 -2.14 -6.10 -17.16
C LEU A 88 -2.96 -6.45 -15.92
N ALA A 89 -3.58 -7.62 -15.91
CA ALA A 89 -4.27 -8.19 -14.77
C ALA A 89 -3.54 -9.47 -14.35
N LEU A 90 -3.24 -9.57 -13.06
CA LEU A 90 -2.60 -10.71 -12.43
C LEU A 90 -3.62 -11.32 -11.48
N SER A 91 -4.02 -12.57 -11.71
CA SER A 91 -5.05 -13.23 -10.91
C SER A 91 -4.66 -14.63 -10.46
N THR A 92 -5.22 -15.05 -9.33
CA THR A 92 -5.14 -16.41 -8.79
C THR A 92 -6.49 -17.13 -8.80
N ALA A 93 -7.54 -16.51 -9.37
CA ALA A 93 -8.93 -16.97 -9.27
C ALA A 93 -9.18 -18.39 -9.80
N THR A 94 -8.34 -18.90 -10.71
CA THR A 94 -8.44 -20.28 -11.24
C THR A 94 -7.69 -21.31 -10.41
N GLY A 95 -7.17 -20.92 -9.23
CA GLY A 95 -6.25 -21.74 -8.42
C GLY A 95 -4.80 -21.72 -8.91
N GLU A 96 -4.53 -21.01 -10.01
CA GLU A 96 -3.20 -20.83 -10.59
C GLU A 96 -2.94 -19.36 -10.88
N ARG A 97 -1.66 -18.95 -10.85
CA ARG A 97 -1.24 -17.59 -11.21
C ARG A 97 -1.33 -17.37 -12.72
N ARG A 98 -2.31 -16.57 -13.13
CA ARG A 98 -2.64 -16.24 -14.52
C ARG A 98 -2.57 -14.73 -14.76
N ALA A 99 -1.75 -14.35 -15.72
CA ALA A 99 -1.69 -12.99 -16.24
C ALA A 99 -2.58 -12.89 -17.48
N SER A 100 -3.25 -11.75 -17.63
CA SER A 100 -4.06 -11.44 -18.80
C SER A 100 -4.09 -9.93 -19.04
N GLY A 101 -4.56 -9.50 -20.20
CA GLY A 101 -4.73 -8.07 -20.47
C GLY A 101 -5.00 -7.75 -21.92
N TYR A 102 -4.91 -6.47 -22.24
CA TYR A 102 -5.00 -5.93 -23.59
C TYR A 102 -3.66 -5.32 -24.00
N ALA A 103 -3.16 -5.71 -25.17
CA ALA A 103 -1.87 -5.28 -25.70
C ALA A 103 -2.03 -4.23 -26.83
N GLY A 104 -3.15 -3.49 -26.86
CA GLY A 104 -3.40 -2.44 -27.85
C GLY A 104 -4.08 -2.91 -29.14
N CYS A 105 -3.85 -4.14 -29.60
CA CYS A 105 -4.61 -4.78 -30.69
C CYS A 105 -5.39 -5.99 -30.18
N ASN A 106 -4.67 -6.92 -29.55
CA ASN A 106 -5.19 -8.20 -29.10
C ASN A 106 -5.25 -8.29 -27.57
N ARG A 107 -6.06 -9.25 -27.11
CA ARG A 107 -5.98 -9.71 -25.73
C ARG A 107 -4.91 -10.76 -25.61
N PHE A 108 -4.22 -10.78 -24.47
CA PHE A 108 -3.20 -11.78 -24.17
C PHE A 108 -3.47 -12.47 -22.86
N GLY A 109 -2.81 -13.62 -22.66
CA GLY A 109 -2.74 -14.29 -21.38
C GLY A 109 -1.59 -15.28 -21.30
N GLY A 110 -1.14 -15.55 -20.08
CA GLY A 110 -0.03 -16.44 -19.80
C GLY A 110 0.09 -16.73 -18.30
N ALA A 111 0.99 -17.64 -17.93
CA ALA A 111 1.27 -17.88 -16.52
C ALA A 111 2.21 -16.79 -16.01
N TYR A 112 2.17 -16.47 -14.73
CA TYR A 112 3.20 -15.66 -14.09
C TYR A 112 3.66 -16.31 -12.79
N GLN A 113 4.83 -15.89 -12.33
CA GLN A 113 5.40 -16.33 -11.06
C GLN A 113 5.92 -15.12 -10.29
N LEU A 114 5.75 -15.18 -8.97
CA LEU A 114 6.31 -14.24 -8.02
C LEU A 114 7.32 -15.00 -7.14
N LYS A 115 8.61 -14.85 -7.40
CA LYS A 115 9.66 -15.59 -6.68
C LYS A 115 10.86 -14.69 -6.42
N SER A 116 11.38 -14.73 -5.19
CA SER A 116 12.59 -13.99 -4.80
C SER A 116 12.52 -12.49 -5.14
N GLY A 117 11.35 -11.87 -4.95
CA GLY A 117 11.12 -10.45 -5.27
C GLY A 117 11.08 -10.12 -6.76
N LYS A 118 10.83 -11.11 -7.61
CA LYS A 118 10.73 -10.92 -9.07
C LYS A 118 9.36 -11.38 -9.57
N LEU A 119 8.83 -10.62 -10.52
CA LEU A 119 7.74 -11.03 -11.41
C LEU A 119 8.37 -11.59 -12.69
N SER A 120 7.97 -12.79 -13.09
CA SER A 120 8.36 -13.38 -14.37
C SER A 120 7.14 -13.94 -15.08
N MET A 121 7.08 -13.74 -16.39
CA MET A 121 6.01 -14.28 -17.23
C MET A 121 6.46 -15.62 -17.83
N GLY A 122 5.54 -16.58 -17.89
CA GLY A 122 5.68 -17.75 -18.75
C GLY A 122 5.35 -17.38 -20.21
N PRO A 123 5.19 -18.39 -21.09
CA PRO A 123 4.78 -18.14 -22.47
C PRO A 123 3.46 -17.34 -22.54
N LEU A 124 3.49 -16.22 -23.24
CA LEU A 124 2.34 -15.35 -23.47
C LEU A 124 1.68 -15.70 -24.80
N MET A 125 0.38 -15.95 -24.77
CA MET A 125 -0.45 -16.19 -25.94
C MET A 125 -1.38 -15.00 -26.17
N ALA A 126 -1.54 -14.59 -27.42
CA ALA A 126 -2.44 -13.51 -27.81
C ALA A 126 -3.47 -13.98 -28.84
N THR A 127 -4.62 -13.32 -28.88
CA THR A 127 -5.60 -13.49 -29.97
C THR A 127 -5.00 -13.07 -31.32
N ARG A 128 -5.63 -13.44 -32.43
CA ARG A 128 -5.12 -13.16 -33.79
C ARG A 128 -6.01 -12.19 -34.56
N MET A 129 -6.30 -11.03 -33.97
CA MET A 129 -6.90 -9.91 -34.69
C MET A 129 -5.81 -9.26 -35.56
N ALA A 130 -6.11 -9.08 -36.85
CA ALA A 130 -5.21 -8.42 -37.77
C ALA A 130 -5.34 -6.89 -37.62
N CYS A 131 -4.49 -6.28 -36.80
CA CYS A 131 -4.27 -4.84 -36.84
C CYS A 131 -3.14 -4.49 -37.81
N THR A 132 -3.18 -3.31 -38.41
CA THR A 132 -2.13 -2.82 -39.32
C THR A 132 -1.32 -1.70 -38.66
N GLY A 133 -0.11 -1.49 -39.16
CA GLY A 133 0.77 -0.39 -38.77
C GLY A 133 1.19 -0.40 -37.30
N THR A 134 1.21 0.79 -36.71
CA THR A 134 1.77 1.07 -35.37
C THR A 134 1.10 0.27 -34.25
N ARG A 135 -0.18 -0.13 -34.41
CA ARG A 135 -0.89 -0.90 -33.39
C ARG A 135 -0.37 -2.33 -33.25
N ASN A 136 -0.01 -2.96 -34.36
CA ASN A 136 0.59 -4.30 -34.36
C ASN A 136 2.03 -4.28 -33.83
N GLU A 137 2.77 -3.22 -34.15
CA GLU A 137 4.12 -2.99 -33.59
C GLU A 137 4.08 -2.76 -32.08
N LEU A 138 3.11 -1.97 -31.60
CA LEU A 138 2.89 -1.72 -30.19
C LEU A 138 2.54 -3.00 -29.42
N GLU A 139 1.65 -3.84 -29.96
CA GLU A 139 1.31 -5.14 -29.37
C GLU A 139 2.54 -6.00 -29.19
N ARG A 140 3.31 -6.21 -30.28
CA ARG A 140 4.51 -7.04 -30.24
C ARG A 140 5.51 -6.54 -29.22
N ALA A 141 5.78 -5.23 -29.23
CA ALA A 141 6.73 -4.62 -28.32
C ALA A 141 6.28 -4.78 -26.86
N TYR A 142 4.98 -4.64 -26.58
CA TYR A 142 4.46 -4.75 -25.23
C TYR A 142 4.55 -6.20 -24.69
N LEU A 143 4.20 -7.19 -25.51
CA LEU A 143 4.34 -8.59 -25.14
C LEU A 143 5.80 -9.00 -24.96
N ASP A 144 6.71 -8.46 -25.76
CA ASP A 144 8.15 -8.67 -25.63
C ASP A 144 8.70 -8.08 -24.33
N ALA A 145 8.28 -6.86 -23.96
CA ALA A 145 8.64 -6.23 -22.70
C ALA A 145 8.17 -7.07 -21.49
N LEU A 146 6.93 -7.58 -21.52
CA LEU A 146 6.42 -8.46 -20.46
C LEU A 146 7.14 -9.82 -20.42
N ALA A 147 7.63 -10.33 -21.55
CA ALA A 147 8.40 -11.57 -21.57
C ALA A 147 9.81 -11.40 -20.96
N HIS A 148 10.37 -10.19 -21.00
CA HIS A 148 11.74 -9.89 -20.61
C HIS A 148 11.84 -8.97 -19.38
N ILE A 149 11.02 -9.21 -18.35
CA ILE A 149 11.04 -8.45 -17.09
C ILE A 149 12.36 -8.68 -16.35
N GLY A 150 13.08 -7.60 -16.04
CA GLY A 150 14.31 -7.64 -15.25
C GLY A 150 14.06 -7.39 -13.77
N LYS A 151 13.38 -6.27 -13.45
CA LYS A 151 13.01 -5.86 -12.10
C LYS A 151 11.61 -5.25 -12.09
N VAL A 152 10.95 -5.31 -10.93
CA VAL A 152 9.66 -4.67 -10.70
C VAL A 152 9.72 -3.80 -9.45
N GLY A 153 9.08 -2.64 -9.53
CA GLY A 153 8.78 -1.77 -8.40
C GLY A 153 7.28 -1.76 -8.15
N VAL A 154 6.86 -1.88 -6.90
CA VAL A 154 5.44 -1.94 -6.52
C VAL A 154 5.19 -0.98 -5.37
N GLN A 155 4.31 -0.01 -5.60
CA GLN A 155 3.80 0.89 -4.58
C GLN A 155 2.32 0.56 -4.33
N MET A 156 2.02 0.07 -3.13
CA MET A 156 0.65 -0.27 -2.72
C MET A 156 -0.04 0.84 -1.93
N ARG A 157 0.69 1.87 -1.49
CA ARG A 157 0.11 3.11 -0.94
C ARG A 157 -0.42 3.97 -2.09
N GLU A 158 -1.52 4.68 -1.87
CA GLU A 158 -2.08 5.54 -2.90
C GLU A 158 -1.14 6.74 -3.22
N PRO A 159 -0.98 7.11 -4.50
CA PRO A 159 -1.50 6.41 -5.68
C PRO A 159 -0.75 5.09 -5.94
N GLN A 160 -1.51 4.02 -6.15
CA GLN A 160 -0.94 2.69 -6.38
C GLN A 160 -0.30 2.61 -7.76
N GLN A 161 0.94 2.11 -7.80
CA GLN A 161 1.77 2.08 -9.00
C GLN A 161 2.54 0.77 -9.12
N LEU A 162 2.74 0.33 -10.36
CA LEU A 162 3.61 -0.77 -10.72
C LEU A 162 4.59 -0.27 -11.78
N ASP A 163 5.88 -0.43 -11.51
CA ASP A 163 6.95 -0.15 -12.45
C ASP A 163 7.57 -1.46 -12.90
N ILE A 164 7.67 -1.67 -14.20
CA ILE A 164 8.39 -2.80 -14.79
C ILE A 164 9.59 -2.23 -15.52
N VAL A 165 10.78 -2.70 -15.16
CA VAL A 165 11.98 -2.45 -15.95
C VAL A 165 12.43 -3.77 -16.57
N THR A 166 12.49 -3.77 -17.89
CA THR A 166 12.89 -4.91 -18.68
C THR A 166 14.39 -5.16 -18.57
N SER A 167 14.83 -6.34 -18.99
CA SER A 167 16.25 -6.73 -18.94
C SER A 167 17.17 -5.88 -19.83
N ASP A 168 16.62 -5.27 -20.88
CA ASP A 168 17.30 -4.30 -21.75
C ASP A 168 17.21 -2.85 -21.26
N GLY A 169 16.45 -2.58 -20.19
CA GLY A 169 16.39 -1.27 -19.53
C GLY A 169 15.19 -0.39 -19.89
N ALA A 170 14.30 -0.83 -20.76
CA ALA A 170 13.03 -0.13 -20.99
C ALA A 170 12.18 -0.11 -19.71
N THR A 171 11.46 0.99 -19.48
CA THR A 171 10.67 1.21 -18.26
C THR A 171 9.21 1.44 -18.61
N LEU A 172 8.33 0.63 -18.03
CA LEU A 172 6.89 0.71 -18.17
C LEU A 172 6.28 1.10 -16.81
N HIS A 173 5.58 2.23 -16.79
CA HIS A 173 4.91 2.74 -15.60
C HIS A 173 3.41 2.46 -15.69
N PHE A 174 2.87 1.78 -14.70
CA PHE A 174 1.46 1.43 -14.63
C PHE A 174 0.77 2.10 -13.45
N ALA A 175 -0.46 2.54 -13.68
CA ALA A 175 -1.38 2.96 -12.63
C ALA A 175 -2.33 1.82 -12.28
N ARG A 176 -2.81 1.77 -11.04
CA ARG A 176 -3.87 0.83 -10.65
C ARG A 176 -5.11 1.04 -11.53
N ALA A 177 -5.65 -0.04 -12.09
CA ALA A 177 -6.91 0.02 -12.81
C ALA A 177 -8.04 0.27 -11.81
N THR A 178 -8.78 1.36 -12.00
CA THR A 178 -10.06 1.59 -11.31
C THR A 178 -11.09 0.62 -11.88
N GLN A 179 -11.71 -0.19 -11.02
CA GLN A 179 -12.80 -1.08 -11.41
C GLN A 179 -14.07 -0.30 -11.74
#